data_AF-A0A1G7AYT6-F1
#
_entry.id   AF-A0A1G7AYT6-F1
#
_cell.length_a   1.000
_cell.length_b   1.000
_cell.length_c   1.000
_cell.angle_alpha   90.00
_cell.angle_beta   90.00
_cell.angle_gamma   90.00
#
_symmetry.space_group_name_H-M   'P 1'
#
loop_
_entity.id
_entity.type
_entity.pdbx_description
1 polymer ?
#
loop_
_entity_poly.entity_id
_entity_poly.type
_entity_poly.pdbx_seq_one_letter_code
_entity_poly.pdbx_strand_id
1 'polypeptide(L)' 'MALKLFGIVFGVVLILWGLYRMKKDDAFVGKTQTKKNLFNLLILGEASGLGQFLGGILLVILVIVSFIIK' A
#
# COMPACT_ATOMS: atom_id res chain seq x y z
N MET A 1 -19.37 8.32 -10.85
CA MET A 1 -18.74 9.13 -9.78
C MET A 1 -18.50 8.35 -8.50
N ALA A 2 -19.50 7.63 -7.97
CA ALA A 2 -19.37 6.87 -6.71
C ALA A 2 -18.18 5.90 -6.67
N LEU A 3 -17.92 5.15 -7.75
CA LEU A 3 -16.79 4.22 -7.83
C LEU A 3 -15.42 4.91 -7.70
N LYS A 4 -15.28 6.12 -8.26
CA LYS A 4 -14.02 6.88 -8.19
C LYS A 4 -13.80 7.44 -6.78
N LEU A 5 -14.85 7.95 -6.14
CA LEU A 5 -14.81 8.37 -4.73
C LEU A 5 -14.45 7.19 -3.81
N PHE A 6 -15.06 6.03 -4.03
CA PHE A 6 -14.72 4.81 -3.30
C PHE A 6 -13.24 4.42 -3.50
N GLY A 7 -12.74 4.50 -4.73
CA GLY A 7 -11.32 4.23 -5.03
C GLY A 7 -10.36 5.14 -4.25
N ILE A 8 -10.65 6.43 -4.12
CA ILE A 8 -9.82 7.35 -3.31
C ILE A 8 -9.84 6.95 -1.84
N VAL A 9 -11.02 6.74 -1.26
CA VAL A 9 -11.17 6.37 0.16
C VAL A 9 -10.45 5.04 0.43
N PHE A 10 -10.67 4.05 -0.43
CA PHE A 10 -10.02 2.74 -0.31
C PHE A 10 -8.50 2.84 -0.44
N GLY A 11 -8.00 3.63 -1.39
CA GLY A 11 -6.57 3.88 -1.54
C GLY A 11 -5.94 4.53 -0.31
N VAL A 12 -6.59 5.54 0.27
CA VAL A 12 -6.12 6.18 1.52
C VAL A 12 -6.10 5.17 2.69
N VAL A 13 -7.14 4.35 2.81
CA VAL A 13 -7.19 3.29 3.84
C VAL A 13 -6.04 2.29 3.64
N LEU A 14 -5.75 1.87 2.41
CA LEU A 14 -4.62 0.98 2.11
C LEU A 14 -3.27 1.61 2.44
N ILE A 15 -3.09 2.91 2.17
CA ILE A 15 -1.86 3.64 2.51
C ILE A 15 -1.66 3.65 4.03
N LEU A 16 -2.68 4.07 4.78
CA LEU A 16 -2.61 4.15 6.24
C LEU A 16 -2.39 2.78 6.87
N TRP A 17 -3.10 1.75 6.37
CA TRP A 17 -2.97 0.38 6.85
C TRP A 17 -1.61 -0.22 6.51
N GLY A 18 -1.09 0.02 5.30
CA GLY A 18 0.25 -0.39 4.89
C GLY A 18 1.33 0.24 5.77
N LEU A 19 1.19 1.54 6.08
CA LEU A 19 2.11 2.26 6.97
C LEU A 19 2.07 1.73 8.41
N TYR A 20 0.88 1.39 8.91
CA TYR A 20 0.71 0.75 10.21
C TYR A 20 1.41 -0.62 10.24
N ARG A 21 1.19 -1.44 9.22
CA ARG A 21 1.82 -2.76 9.10
C ARG A 21 3.32 -2.71 8.92
N MET A 22 3.87 -1.75 8.18
CA MET A 22 5.32 -1.53 8.12
C MET A 22 5.98 -1.29 9.48
N LYS A 23 5.24 -0.72 10.44
CA LYS A 23 5.76 -0.45 11.80
C LYS A 23 5.54 -1.62 12.75
N LYS A 24 4.49 -2.42 12.53
CA LYS A 24 4.01 -3.46 13.44
C LYS A 24 4.33 -4.88 13.01
N ASP A 25 4.51 -5.12 11.72
CA ASP A 25 4.85 -6.44 11.21
C ASP A 25 6.32 -6.74 11.54
N ASP A 26 6.54 -7.80 12.31
CA ASP A 26 7.85 -8.41 12.44
C ASP A 26 8.11 -9.31 11.23
N ALA A 27 9.24 -9.10 10.56
CA ALA A 27 9.69 -10.03 9.52
C ALA A 27 10.51 -11.16 10.14
N PHE A 28 10.37 -12.35 9.54
CA PHE A 28 11.16 -13.54 9.86
C PHE A 28 12.67 -13.31 9.73
N VAL A 29 13.10 -12.36 8.88
CA VAL A 29 14.50 -12.06 8.60
C VAL A 29 14.70 -10.54 8.51
N GLY A 30 15.75 -10.03 9.17
CA GLY A 30 16.20 -8.64 9.05
C GLY A 30 16.49 -7.97 10.40
N LYS A 31 17.75 -7.55 10.62
CA LYS A 31 18.14 -6.77 11.81
C LYS A 31 17.58 -5.34 11.82
N THR A 32 17.20 -4.79 10.67
CA THR A 32 16.72 -3.41 10.52
C THR A 32 15.31 -3.38 9.93
N GLN A 33 14.49 -2.41 10.37
CA GLN A 33 13.10 -2.20 9.92
C GLN A 33 12.98 -2.16 8.39
N THR A 34 13.90 -1.49 7.70
CA THR A 34 13.91 -1.41 6.23
C THR A 34 14.10 -2.79 5.58
N LYS A 35 15.04 -3.60 6.07
CA LYS A 35 15.27 -4.95 5.56
C LYS A 35 14.10 -5.88 5.86
N LYS A 36 13.50 -5.76 7.06
CA LYS A 36 12.30 -6.51 7.44
C LYS A 36 11.15 -6.24 6.46
N ASN A 37 10.88 -4.97 6.16
CA ASN A 37 9.80 -4.60 5.25
C ASN A 37 10.07 -5.06 3.81
N LEU A 38 11.31 -4.97 3.33
CA LEU A 38 11.71 -5.49 2.01
C LEU A 38 11.56 -7.02 1.92
N PHE A 39 11.91 -7.73 3.00
CA PHE A 39 11.76 -9.18 3.05
C PHE A 39 10.28 -9.59 3.10
N ASN A 40 9.48 -8.90 3.90
CA ASN A 40 8.03 -9.09 3.90
C ASN A 40 7.41 -8.78 2.53
N LEU A 41 7.91 -7.77 1.81
CA LEU A 41 7.49 -7.50 0.43
C LEU A 41 7.85 -8.64 -0.53
N LEU A 42 9.03 -9.25 -0.39
CA LEU A 42 9.43 -10.39 -1.22
C LEU A 42 8.54 -11.63 -0.97
N ILE A 43 8.22 -11.91 0.29
CA ILE A 43 7.47 -13.12 0.70
C ILE A 43 5.96 -12.94 0.51
N LEU A 44 5.41 -11.82 1.00
CA LEU A 44 3.98 -11.55 1.02
C LEU A 44 3.51 -10.73 -0.20
N GLY A 45 4.44 -10.21 -1.00
CA GLY A 45 4.12 -9.42 -2.18
C GLY A 45 3.31 -8.16 -1.84
N GLU A 46 2.28 -7.90 -2.63
CA GLU A 46 1.36 -6.77 -2.44
C GLU A 46 0.59 -6.84 -1.12
N ALA A 47 0.45 -8.02 -0.51
CA ALA A 47 -0.17 -8.17 0.80
C ALA A 47 0.78 -7.82 1.96
N SER A 48 2.02 -7.40 1.71
CA SER A 48 2.91 -6.82 2.73
C SER A 48 2.52 -5.38 3.07
N GLY A 49 2.98 -4.86 4.22
CA GLY A 49 2.82 -3.43 4.54
C GLY A 49 3.42 -2.50 3.49
N LEU A 50 4.58 -2.87 2.93
CA LEU A 50 5.23 -2.15 1.82
C LEU A 50 4.40 -2.20 0.53
N GLY A 51 3.89 -3.37 0.19
CA GLY A 51 3.05 -3.60 -0.97
C GLY A 51 1.73 -2.84 -0.89
N GLN A 52 1.05 -2.87 0.25
CA GLN A 52 -0.20 -2.14 0.44
C GLN A 52 -0.03 -0.62 0.42
N PHE A 53 1.09 -0.13 0.97
CA PHE A 53 1.39 1.29 0.90
C PHE A 53 1.61 1.76 -0.54
N LEU A 54 2.48 1.06 -1.29
CA LEU A 54 2.78 1.40 -2.68
C LEU A 54 1.58 1.17 -3.61
N GLY A 55 0.85 0.06 -3.42
CA GLY A 55 -0.37 -0.26 -4.16
C GLY A 55 -1.50 0.74 -3.85
N GLY A 56 -1.63 1.17 -2.60
CA GLY A 56 -2.57 2.23 -2.23
C GLY A 56 -2.26 3.56 -2.91
N ILE A 57 -0.98 3.96 -2.96
CA ILE A 57 -0.54 5.15 -3.71
C ILE A 57 -0.86 5.00 -5.20
N LEU A 58 -0.52 3.86 -5.80
CA LEU A 58 -0.78 3.58 -7.21
C LEU A 58 -2.28 3.68 -7.53
N LEU A 59 -3.12 3.10 -6.67
CA LEU A 59 -4.58 3.13 -6.82
C LEU A 59 -5.13 4.56 -6.75
N VAL A 60 -4.65 5.38 -5.81
CA VAL A 60 -5.03 6.80 -5.74
C VAL A 60 -4.64 7.53 -7.03
N ILE A 61 -3.43 7.33 -7.54
CA ILE A 61 -2.96 7.94 -8.78
C ILE A 61 -3.84 7.53 -9.97
N LEU A 62 -4.11 6.22 -10.13
CA LEU A 62 -4.94 5.72 -11.23
C LEU A 62 -6.37 6.29 -11.17
N VAL A 63 -6.94 6.40 -9.98
CA VAL A 63 -8.25 6.99 -9.80
C VAL A 63 -8.24 8.48 -10.17
N ILE A 64 -7.22 9.24 -9.78
CA ILE A 64 -7.04 10.65 -10.18
C ILE A 64 -6.91 10.77 -11.69
N VAL A 65 -6.06 9.96 -12.33
CA VAL A 65 -5.87 9.94 -13.78
C VAL A 65 -7.19 9.62 -14.49
N SER A 66 -8.00 8.71 -13.94
CA SER A 66 -9.34 8.40 -14.48
C SER A 66 -10.32 9.58 -14.43
N PHE A 67 -10.08 10.61 -13.62
CA PHE A 67 -10.89 11.85 -13.67
C PHE A 67 -10.49 12.76 -14.83
N ILE A 68 -9.25 12.65 -15.31
CA ILE A 68 -8.70 13.47 -16.40
C ILE A 68 -9.00 12.82 -17.75
N ILE A 69 -8.81 11.50 -17.85
CA ILE A 69 -9.16 10.71 -19.04
C ILE A 69 -10.67 10.45 -18.99
N LYS A 70 -11.40 10.97 -19.98
CA LYS A 70 -12.87 10.91 -20.04
C LYS A 70 -13.36 9.53 -20.48
#